data_AF-A0A0E4GB98-F1
#
_entry.id   AF-A0A0E4GB98-F1
#
_cell.length_a   1.000
_cell.length_b   1.000
_cell.length_c   1.000
_cell.angle_alpha   90.00
_cell.angle_beta   90.00
_cell.angle_gamma   90.00
#
_symmetry.space_group_name_H-M   'P 1'
#
loop_
_entity.id
_entity.type
_entity.pdbx_description
1 polymer ?
#
loop_
_entity_poly.entity_id
_entity_poly.type
_entity_poly.pdbx_seq_one_letter_code
_entity_poly.pdbx_strand_id
1 'polypeptide(L)' 'MIILNVNTDDPIRVIRKYETKPAHLLAITCPPQGKKYHLIYSLEPTLSPQR' A
#
# COMPACT_ATOMS: atom_id res chain seq x y z
N MET A 1 2.89 -0.18 -13.82
CA MET A 1 2.91 -0.63 -12.41
C MET A 1 3.63 0.42 -11.59
N ILE A 2 2.97 1.03 -10.61
CA ILE A 2 3.56 2.07 -9.76
C ILE A 2 3.75 1.48 -8.37
N ILE A 3 4.97 1.56 -7.82
CA ILE A 3 5.22 1.14 -6.43
C ILE A 3 4.99 2.32 -5.50
N LEU A 4 4.18 2.09 -4.47
CA LEU A 4 3.88 3.07 -3.43
C LEU A 4 4.45 2.59 -2.08
N ASN A 5 5.25 3.43 -1.43
CA ASN A 5 5.77 3.17 -0.09
C ASN A 5 5.02 4.05 0.90
N VAL A 6 4.37 3.44 1.89
CA VAL A 6 3.54 4.14 2.89
C VAL A 6 4.11 3.92 4.28
N ASN A 7 4.51 4.99 4.95
CA ASN A 7 4.93 4.95 6.36
C ASN A 7 3.75 5.33 7.26
N THR A 8 3.38 4.46 8.18
CA THR A 8 2.21 4.62 9.07
C THR A 8 2.47 4.03 10.45
N ASP A 9 1.95 4.66 11.49
CA ASP A 9 1.85 4.10 12.83
C ASP A 9 0.71 3.08 12.96
N ASP A 10 -0.28 3.14 12.06
CA ASP A 10 -1.42 2.22 12.00
C ASP A 10 -1.47 1.51 10.63
N PRO A 11 -0.89 0.30 10.51
CA PRO A 11 -0.86 -0.44 9.26
C PRO A 11 -2.24 -0.98 8.87
N ILE A 12 -3.07 -1.36 9.84
CA ILE A 12 -4.41 -1.95 9.59
C ILE A 12 -5.30 -0.94 8.89
N ARG A 13 -5.31 0.33 9.36
CA ARG A 13 -6.09 1.40 8.74
C ARG A 13 -5.67 1.67 7.29
N VAL A 14 -4.37 1.61 7.02
CA VAL A 14 -3.84 1.79 5.67
C VAL A 14 -4.24 0.62 4.77
N ILE A 15 -4.12 -0.62 5.24
CA ILE A 15 -4.53 -1.81 4.48
C ILE A 15 -6.00 -1.71 4.05
N ARG A 16 -6.91 -1.43 4.99
CA ARG A 16 -8.34 -1.26 4.68
C ARG A 16 -8.61 -0.17 3.65
N LYS A 17 -7.85 0.94 3.71
CA LYS A 17 -7.98 2.03 2.72
C LYS A 17 -7.57 1.59 1.31
N TYR A 18 -6.57 0.71 1.19
CA TYR A 18 -6.06 0.25 -0.11
C TYR A 18 -6.78 -1.00 -0.64
N GLU A 19 -7.49 -1.78 0.19
CA GLU A 19 -8.36 -2.88 -0.29
C GLU A 19 -9.47 -2.41 -1.25
N THR A 20 -9.89 -1.14 -1.14
CA THR A 20 -10.91 -0.55 -2.02
C THR A 20 -10.36 0.02 -3.33
N LYS A 21 -9.04 -0.12 -3.57
CA LYS A 21 -8.34 0.43 -4.74
C LYS A 21 -7.73 -0.72 -5.56
N PRO A 22 -7.38 -0.51 -6.84
CA PRO A 22 -6.56 -1.44 -7.61
C PRO A 22 -5.10 -1.40 -7.11
N ALA A 23 -4.91 -1.80 -5.85
CA ALA A 23 -3.68 -1.74 -5.11
C ALA A 23 -3.42 -3.10 -4.45
N HIS A 24 -2.28 -3.70 -4.75
CA HIS A 24 -1.85 -4.97 -4.14
C HIS A 24 -0.77 -4.69 -3.10
N LEU A 25 -0.99 -5.12 -1.86
CA LEU A 25 0.03 -5.06 -0.83
C LEU A 25 1.12 -6.11 -1.13
N LEU A 26 2.36 -5.66 -1.27
CA LEU A 26 3.51 -6.52 -1.58
C LEU A 26 4.28 -6.90 -0.31
N ALA A 27 4.48 -5.94 0.61
CA ALA A 27 5.24 -6.18 1.83
C ALA A 27 4.84 -5.21 2.95
N ILE A 28 5.03 -5.66 4.19
CA ILE A 28 4.97 -4.84 5.39
C ILE A 28 6.31 -5.03 6.11
N THR A 29 7.01 -3.95 6.39
CA THR A 29 8.24 -3.99 7.19
C THR A 29 8.09 -3.09 8.42
N CYS A 30 8.68 -3.51 9.53
CA CYS A 30 8.72 -2.74 10.77
C CYS A 30 10.19 -2.67 11.21
N PRO A 31 10.87 -1.51 11.04
CA PRO A 31 12.25 -1.37 11.47
C PRO A 31 12.34 -1.59 13.00
N PRO A 32 13.37 -2.28 13.50
CA PRO A 32 13.51 -2.59 14.93
C PRO A 32 13.62 -1.35 15.84
N GLN A 33 13.95 -0.18 15.26
CA GLN A 33 13.99 1.11 15.97
C GLN A 33 12.83 2.05 15.59
N GLY A 34 11.90 1.60 14.74
CA GLY A 34 10.84 2.43 14.17
C GLY A 34 9.49 2.19 14.85
N LYS A 35 8.87 3.26 15.37
CA LYS A 35 7.44 3.26 15.78
C LYS A 35 6.47 3.24 14.60
N LYS A 36 6.97 3.02 13.38
CA LYS A 36 6.20 3.12 12.13
C LYS A 36 6.43 1.89 11.27
N TYR A 37 5.34 1.40 10.70
CA TYR A 37 5.29 0.37 9.69
C TYR A 37 5.48 0.99 8.31
N HIS A 38 6.22 0.31 7.46
CA HIS A 38 6.41 0.66 6.06
C HIS A 38 5.68 -0.37 5.22
N LEU A 39 4.61 0.04 4.53
CA LEU A 39 3.81 -0.80 3.65
C LEU A 39 4.17 -0.49 2.20
N ILE A 40 4.45 -1.53 1.43
CA ILE A 40 4.81 -1.44 0.02
C ILE A 40 3.63 -1.95 -0.80
N TYR A 41 3.07 -1.11 -1.66
CA TYR A 41 1.97 -1.46 -2.55
C TYR A 41 2.39 -1.39 -4.01
N SER A 42 1.82 -2.27 -4.83
CA SER A 42 1.77 -2.14 -6.28
C SER A 42 0.41 -1.55 -6.67
N LEU A 43 0.42 -0.38 -7.29
CA LEU A 43 -0.77 0.18 -7.92
C LEU A 43 -0.81 -0.28 -9.37
N GLU A 44 -1.91 -0.94 -9.74
CA GLU A 44 -2.22 -1.15 -11.14
C GLU A 44 -2.75 0.16 -11.71
N PRO A 45 -2.25 0.60 -12.88
CA PRO A 45 -2.92 1.67 -13.59
C PRO A 45 -4.34 1.19 -13.87
N THR A 46 -5.35 1.93 -13.40
CA THR A 46 -6.73 1.74 -13.85
C THR A 46 -6.72 1.89 -15.36
N LEU A 47 -6.69 0.77 -16.09
CA LEU A 47 -7.08 0.74 -17.48
C LEU A 47 -8.53 1.22 -17.46
N SER A 48 -8.72 2.49 -17.81
CA SER A 48 -10.08 2.99 -18.06
C SER A 48 -10.67 2.03 -19.09
N PRO A 49 -11.87 1.47 -18.87
CA PRO A 49 -12.48 0.61 -19.87
C PRO A 49 -12.53 1.40 -21.17
N GLN A 50 -11.77 0.96 -22.19
CA GLN A 50 -11.90 1.50 -23.53
C GLN A 50 -13.33 1.18 -23.96
N ARG A 51 -14.11 2.25 -24.11
CA ARG A 51 -15.49 2.22 -24.56
C ARG A 51 -15.55 2.05 -26.07
#